data_AF-A0A8T5MPY0-F1
#
_entry.id   AF-A0A8T5MPY0-F1
#
_cell.length_a   1.000
_cell.length_b   1.000
_cell.length_c   1.000
_cell.angle_alpha   90.00
_cell.angle_beta   90.00
_cell.angle_gamma   90.00
#
_symmetry.space_group_name_H-M   'P 1'
#
loop_
_entity.id
_entity.type
_entity.pdbx_description
1 polymer ?
#
loop_
_entity_poly.entity_id
_entity_poly.type
_entity_poly.pdbx_seq_one_letter_code
_entity_poly.pdbx_strand_id
1 'polypeptide(L)'
;MNIKENFSLFRMIEFPHVLTLMNLLCGMISILFAIANDYKLASVFMLVAVFFDLIDGKIARYMKKATPLGRELDSLCDIVSFGVAPVVLAFQTTKNIGEGWIFAAIIYMVFLAAGALRLSRFNIKEVNYFEGIPITANGVIVPIFYFFGLTSWYPFIFLVSAILMISAFRIKKFF
;
A
#
# COMPACT_ATOMS: atom_id res chain seq x y z
N MET A 1 -7.30 31.17 25.00
CA MET A 1 -7.36 30.07 24.02
C MET A 1 -7.58 30.72 22.65
N ASN A 2 -6.48 30.99 21.93
CA ASN A 2 -6.45 31.98 20.85
C ASN A 2 -6.53 31.28 19.48
N ILE A 3 -7.67 31.43 18.81
CA ILE A 3 -7.99 30.90 17.49
C ILE A 3 -7.30 31.78 16.43
N LYS A 4 -5.98 31.63 16.32
CA LYS A 4 -5.15 32.23 15.26
C LYS A 4 -4.15 31.22 14.70
N GLU A 5 -4.59 29.98 14.49
CA GLU A 5 -3.89 29.10 13.56
C GLU A 5 -4.43 29.37 12.15
N ASN A 6 -3.75 30.24 11.42
CA ASN A 6 -3.74 30.18 9.96
C ASN A 6 -3.03 28.87 9.58
N PHE A 7 -3.76 27.76 9.72
CA PHE A 7 -3.37 26.41 9.34
C PHE A 7 -3.47 26.31 7.81
N SER A 8 -2.63 27.06 7.08
CA SER A 8 -2.59 26.91 5.63
C SER A 8 -1.91 25.58 5.33
N LEU A 9 -2.69 24.51 5.22
CA LEU A 9 -2.27 23.14 4.87
C LEU A 9 -1.24 23.16 3.73
N PHE A 10 -1.47 24.03 2.73
CA PHE A 10 -0.59 24.29 1.59
C PHE A 10 0.85 24.69 1.94
N ARG A 11 1.09 25.32 3.09
CA ARG A 11 2.42 25.75 3.53
C ARG A 11 3.21 24.62 4.22
N MET A 12 2.53 23.55 4.60
CA MET A 12 3.14 22.31 5.14
C MET A 12 3.39 21.27 4.04
N ILE A 13 2.87 21.49 2.83
CA ILE A 13 3.09 20.60 1.68
C ILE A 13 4.49 20.86 1.12
N GLU A 14 5.37 19.90 1.30
CA GLU A 14 6.70 19.86 0.69
C GLU A 14 6.72 18.92 -0.52
N PHE A 15 7.80 19.01 -1.32
CA PHE A 15 7.96 18.22 -2.54
C PHE A 15 7.73 16.70 -2.36
N PRO A 16 8.20 16.04 -1.28
CA PRO A 16 7.91 14.61 -1.06
C PRO A 16 6.42 14.31 -0.97
N HIS A 17 5.61 15.19 -0.37
CA HIS A 17 4.17 14.97 -0.19
C HIS A 17 3.41 14.98 -1.52
N VAL A 18 3.89 15.73 -2.52
CA VAL A 18 3.31 15.71 -3.87
C VAL A 18 3.49 14.34 -4.51
N LEU A 19 4.66 13.73 -4.35
CA LEU A 19 4.93 12.40 -4.87
C LEU A 19 4.10 11.32 -4.17
N THR A 20 3.92 11.43 -2.85
CA THR A 20 3.01 10.57 -2.07
C THR A 20 1.56 10.68 -2.57
N LEU A 21 1.11 11.89 -2.90
CA LEU A 21 -0.20 12.09 -3.53
C LEU A 21 -0.25 11.52 -4.95
N MET A 22 0.83 11.55 -5.72
CA MET A 22 0.88 10.89 -7.04
C MET A 22 0.79 9.37 -6.91
N ASN A 23 1.42 8.77 -5.90
CA ASN A 23 1.23 7.36 -5.54
C ASN A 23 -0.27 7.09 -5.32
N LEU A 24 -0.93 7.86 -4.45
CA LEU A 24 -2.38 7.72 -4.19
C LEU A 24 -3.24 7.82 -5.46
N LEU A 25 -2.98 8.81 -6.31
CA LEU A 25 -3.73 8.98 -7.55
C LEU A 25 -3.56 7.78 -8.48
N CYS A 26 -2.35 7.23 -8.59
CA CYS A 26 -2.10 6.02 -9.38
C CYS A 26 -2.82 4.79 -8.78
N GLY A 27 -2.82 4.64 -7.45
CA GLY A 27 -3.58 3.60 -6.75
C GLY A 27 -5.08 3.70 -7.01
N MET A 28 -5.64 4.91 -6.98
CA MET A 28 -7.06 5.15 -7.30
C MET A 28 -7.38 4.85 -8.77
N ILE A 29 -6.52 5.25 -9.71
CA ILE A 29 -6.68 4.91 -11.13
C ILE A 29 -6.66 3.39 -11.32
N SER A 30 -5.76 2.68 -10.62
CA SER A 30 -5.73 1.22 -10.63
C SER A 30 -7.06 0.61 -10.17
N ILE A 31 -7.65 1.12 -9.08
CA ILE A 31 -8.96 0.67 -8.59
C ILE A 31 -10.05 0.87 -9.66
N LEU A 32 -10.09 2.05 -10.28
CA LEU A 32 -11.09 2.37 -11.31
C LEU A 32 -11.00 1.43 -12.50
N PHE A 33 -9.79 1.18 -13.02
CA PHE A 33 -9.59 0.23 -14.13
C PHE A 33 -9.93 -1.21 -13.74
N ALA A 34 -9.60 -1.63 -12.51
CA ALA A 34 -9.98 -2.95 -12.02
C ALA A 34 -11.50 -3.13 -11.99
N ILE A 35 -12.24 -2.10 -11.56
CA ILE A 35 -13.72 -2.12 -11.56
C ILE A 35 -14.28 -2.10 -12.99
N ALA A 36 -13.62 -1.38 -13.91
CA ALA A 36 -13.96 -1.39 -15.32
C ALA A 36 -13.59 -2.69 -16.06
N ASN A 37 -13.03 -3.69 -15.34
CA ASN A 37 -12.51 -4.96 -15.86
C ASN A 37 -11.30 -4.83 -16.79
N ASP A 38 -10.61 -3.68 -16.81
CA ASP A 38 -9.31 -3.52 -17.45
C ASP A 38 -8.19 -3.82 -16.44
N TYR A 39 -7.99 -5.11 -16.19
CA TYR A 39 -7.01 -5.58 -15.21
C TYR A 39 -5.56 -5.30 -15.63
N LYS A 40 -5.32 -5.11 -16.94
CA LYS A 40 -4.00 -4.80 -17.48
C LYS A 40 -3.60 -3.38 -17.11
N LEU A 41 -4.46 -2.39 -17.40
CA LEU A 41 -4.19 -1.02 -17.01
C LEU A 41 -4.19 -0.87 -15.48
N ALA A 42 -5.08 -1.56 -14.77
CA ALA A 42 -5.03 -1.60 -13.31
C ALA A 42 -3.65 -2.03 -12.79
N SER A 43 -3.13 -3.17 -13.29
CA SER A 43 -1.82 -3.69 -12.92
C SER A 43 -0.67 -2.72 -13.25
N VAL A 44 -0.73 -2.05 -14.42
CA VAL A 44 0.28 -1.05 -14.81
C VAL A 44 0.27 0.14 -13.86
N PHE A 45 -0.90 0.72 -13.57
CA PHE A 45 -0.99 1.89 -12.69
C PHE A 45 -0.59 1.57 -11.24
N MET A 46 -0.81 0.33 -10.79
CA MET A 46 -0.31 -0.14 -9.50
C MET A 46 1.23 -0.18 -9.44
N LEU A 47 1.90 -0.64 -10.50
CA LEU A 47 3.36 -0.58 -10.60
C LEU A 47 3.88 0.86 -10.65
N VAL A 48 3.16 1.76 -11.33
CA VAL A 48 3.48 3.19 -11.35
C VAL A 48 3.30 3.81 -9.96
N ALA A 49 2.30 3.38 -9.18
CA ALA A 49 2.11 3.81 -7.80
C ALA A 49 3.33 3.44 -6.92
N VAL A 50 3.82 2.19 -7.04
CA VAL A 50 5.07 1.74 -6.38
C VAL A 50 6.26 2.60 -6.79
N PHE A 51 6.37 2.98 -8.07
CA PHE A 51 7.46 3.82 -8.52
C PHE A 51 7.49 5.18 -7.81
N PHE A 52 6.34 5.82 -7.61
CA PHE A 52 6.25 7.09 -6.87
C PHE A 52 6.58 6.92 -5.38
N ASP A 53 6.09 5.85 -4.75
CA ASP A 53 6.36 5.48 -3.34
C ASP A 53 7.85 5.17 -3.05
N LEU A 54 8.56 4.63 -4.04
CA LEU A 54 10.00 4.40 -3.88
C LEU A 54 10.80 5.70 -4.01
N ILE A 55 10.27 6.70 -4.72
CA ILE A 55 10.96 7.97 -4.96
C ILE A 55 10.70 8.93 -3.81
N ASP A 56 9.47 9.07 -3.34
CA ASP A 56 9.16 9.99 -2.23
C ASP A 56 9.89 9.60 -0.94
N GLY A 57 9.96 8.30 -0.62
CA GLY A 57 10.69 7.78 0.53
C GLY A 57 12.21 8.01 0.41
N LYS A 58 12.78 7.90 -0.80
CA LYS A 58 14.19 8.23 -1.05
C LYS A 58 14.46 9.72 -0.91
N ILE A 59 13.60 10.56 -1.47
CA ILE A 59 13.75 12.02 -1.46
C ILE A 59 13.56 12.55 -0.03
N ALA A 60 12.55 12.09 0.72
CA ALA A 60 12.32 12.49 2.11
C ALA A 60 13.53 12.17 3.00
N ARG A 61 14.16 11.00 2.82
CA ARG A 61 15.40 10.63 3.53
C ARG A 61 16.59 11.50 3.11
N TYR A 62 16.75 11.76 1.81
CA TYR A 62 17.83 12.60 1.30
C TYR A 62 17.73 14.04 1.81
N MET A 63 16.51 14.58 1.87
CA MET A 63 16.26 15.95 2.35
C MET A 63 16.35 16.06 3.88
N LYS A 64 16.50 14.95 4.63
CA LYS A 64 16.43 14.90 6.11
C LYS A 64 15.15 15.55 6.67
N LYS A 65 14.08 15.54 5.88
CA LYS A 65 12.79 16.18 6.19
C LYS A 65 11.70 15.14 6.40
N ALA A 66 11.80 14.38 7.48
CA ALA A 66 10.72 13.51 7.93
C ALA A 66 9.80 14.33 8.84
N THR A 67 8.66 14.77 8.32
CA THR A 67 7.64 15.48 9.11
C THR A 67 6.60 14.49 9.66
N PRO A 68 6.00 14.74 10.84
CA PRO A 68 4.91 13.91 11.36
C PRO A 68 3.72 13.84 10.40
N LEU A 69 3.36 14.97 9.77
CA LEU A 69 2.31 15.04 8.75
C LEU A 69 2.63 14.14 7.55
N GLY A 70 3.87 14.19 7.06
CA GLY A 70 4.33 13.36 5.96
C GLY A 70 4.20 11.88 6.24
N ARG A 71 4.56 11.45 7.45
CA ARG A 71 4.46 10.04 7.87
C ARG A 71 3.02 9.54 7.88
N GLU A 72 2.09 10.36 8.40
CA GLU A 72 0.66 9.99 8.40
C GLU A 72 0.08 9.99 6.99
N LEU A 73 0.44 10.98 6.17
CA LEU A 73 0.01 11.06 4.77
C LEU A 73 0.48 9.85 3.97
N ASP A 74 1.75 9.45 4.13
CA ASP A 74 2.36 8.26 3.54
C ASP A 74 1.56 7.00 3.88
N SER A 75 1.27 6.78 5.17
CA SER A 75 0.47 5.64 5.62
C SER A 75 -0.95 5.62 5.04
N LEU A 76 -1.61 6.78 4.90
CA LEU A 76 -2.93 6.89 4.30
C LEU A 76 -2.92 6.64 2.79
N CYS A 77 -1.85 7.04 2.09
CA CYS A 77 -1.71 6.78 0.67
C CYS A 77 -1.38 5.30 0.42
N ASP A 78 -0.47 4.74 1.22
CA ASP A 78 -0.08 3.33 1.20
C ASP A 78 -1.25 2.36 1.36
N ILE A 79 -2.14 2.63 2.32
CA ILE A 79 -3.28 1.72 2.54
C ILE A 79 -4.22 1.71 1.33
N VAL A 80 -4.37 2.83 0.61
CA VAL A 80 -5.19 2.88 -0.61
C VAL A 80 -4.47 2.21 -1.78
N SER A 81 -3.23 2.59 -2.05
CA SER A 81 -2.46 2.12 -3.21
C SER A 81 -2.01 0.66 -3.11
N PHE A 82 -1.68 0.19 -1.90
CA PHE A 82 -1.07 -1.13 -1.69
C PHE A 82 -1.86 -2.04 -0.75
N GLY A 83 -2.90 -1.51 -0.09
CA GLY A 83 -3.91 -2.30 0.61
C GLY A 83 -5.16 -2.51 -0.26
N VAL A 84 -5.86 -1.42 -0.55
CA VAL A 84 -7.17 -1.46 -1.22
C VAL A 84 -7.05 -1.81 -2.70
N ALA A 85 -6.16 -1.16 -3.46
CA ALA A 85 -6.05 -1.41 -4.90
C ALA A 85 -5.72 -2.86 -5.25
N PRO A 86 -4.77 -3.54 -4.58
CA PRO A 86 -4.52 -4.97 -4.78
C PRO A 86 -5.72 -5.85 -4.42
N VAL A 87 -6.43 -5.55 -3.32
CA VAL A 87 -7.63 -6.30 -2.92
C VAL A 87 -8.72 -6.20 -3.99
N VAL A 88 -8.99 -4.99 -4.51
CA VAL A 88 -10.01 -4.80 -5.55
C VAL A 88 -9.62 -5.54 -6.82
N LEU A 89 -8.37 -5.42 -7.27
CA LEU A 89 -7.89 -6.12 -8.47
C LEU A 89 -7.97 -7.66 -8.30
N ALA A 90 -7.49 -8.18 -7.18
CA ALA A 90 -7.55 -9.61 -6.88
C ALA A 90 -9.00 -10.10 -6.85
N PHE A 91 -9.88 -9.40 -6.12
CA PHE A 91 -11.29 -9.77 -6.05
C PHE A 91 -11.96 -9.76 -7.44
N GLN A 92 -11.76 -8.72 -8.24
CA GLN A 92 -12.38 -8.63 -9.56
C GLN A 92 -11.92 -9.74 -10.51
N THR A 93 -10.66 -10.18 -10.41
CA THR A 93 -10.13 -11.29 -11.22
C THR A 93 -10.54 -12.67 -10.70
N THR A 94 -10.81 -12.83 -9.39
CA THR A 94 -11.13 -14.14 -8.79
C THR A 94 -12.61 -14.38 -8.51
N LYS A 95 -13.46 -13.36 -8.57
CA LYS A 95 -14.90 -13.46 -8.22
C LYS A 95 -15.69 -14.50 -9.04
N ASN A 96 -15.21 -14.84 -10.23
CA ASN A 96 -15.88 -15.77 -11.15
C ASN A 96 -15.29 -17.20 -11.11
N ILE A 97 -14.31 -17.49 -10.25
CA ILE A 97 -13.59 -18.79 -10.19
C ILE A 97 -14.38 -19.82 -9.34
N GLY A 98 -15.70 -19.86 -9.49
CA GLY A 98 -16.58 -20.78 -8.75
C GLY A 98 -16.91 -20.35 -7.32
N GLU A 99 -17.34 -21.30 -6.48
CA GLU A 99 -17.95 -21.03 -5.16
C GLU A 99 -16.95 -20.51 -4.10
N GLY A 100 -15.64 -20.61 -4.35
CA GLY A 100 -14.58 -20.19 -3.42
C GLY A 100 -14.42 -18.68 -3.24
N TRP A 101 -15.18 -17.86 -3.97
CA TRP A 101 -15.04 -16.39 -3.97
C TRP A 101 -15.27 -15.76 -2.59
N ILE A 102 -16.15 -16.33 -1.76
CA ILE A 102 -16.43 -15.85 -0.39
C ILE A 102 -15.19 -16.02 0.48
N PHE A 103 -14.56 -17.19 0.41
CA PHE A 103 -13.35 -17.48 1.17
C PHE A 103 -12.19 -16.58 0.74
N ALA A 104 -12.01 -16.39 -0.57
CA ALA A 104 -11.03 -15.44 -1.10
C ALA A 104 -11.29 -14.01 -0.61
N ALA A 105 -12.54 -13.55 -0.63
CA ALA A 105 -12.92 -12.22 -0.15
C ALA A 105 -12.58 -12.02 1.34
N ILE A 106 -12.85 -13.02 2.19
CA ILE A 106 -12.47 -12.97 3.62
C ILE A 106 -10.95 -12.81 3.76
N ILE A 107 -10.16 -13.58 3.02
CA ILE A 107 -8.70 -13.48 3.05
C ILE A 107 -8.24 -12.07 2.63
N TYR A 108 -8.81 -11.52 1.56
CA TYR A 108 -8.45 -10.18 1.10
C TYR A 108 -8.79 -9.10 2.14
N MET A 109 -9.90 -9.25 2.86
CA MET A 109 -10.26 -8.35 3.97
C MET A 109 -9.31 -8.48 5.17
N VAL A 110 -8.91 -9.71 5.52
CA VAL A 110 -7.91 -9.96 6.58
C VAL A 110 -6.56 -9.33 6.20
N PHE A 111 -6.15 -9.45 4.94
CA PHE A 111 -4.95 -8.80 4.43
C PHE A 111 -5.01 -7.27 4.57
N LEU A 112 -6.13 -6.65 4.18
CA LEU A 112 -6.30 -5.19 4.30
C LEU A 112 -6.19 -4.74 5.77
N ALA A 113 -6.83 -5.48 6.68
CA ALA A 113 -6.73 -5.21 8.12
C ALA A 113 -5.31 -5.40 8.65
N ALA A 114 -4.60 -6.44 8.22
CA ALA A 114 -3.20 -6.69 8.56
C ALA A 114 -2.28 -5.55 8.09
N GLY A 115 -2.49 -5.06 6.86
CA GLY A 115 -1.78 -3.92 6.30
C GLY A 115 -1.99 -2.64 7.11
N ALA A 116 -3.24 -2.34 7.48
CA ALA A 116 -3.57 -1.18 8.33
C ALA A 116 -2.88 -1.26 9.70
N LEU A 117 -2.96 -2.41 10.39
CA LEU A 117 -2.29 -2.61 11.68
C LEU A 117 -0.77 -2.47 11.58
N ARG A 118 -0.16 -2.96 10.49
CA ARG A 118 1.27 -2.84 10.22
C ARG A 118 1.69 -1.38 10.03
N LEU A 119 0.92 -0.59 9.29
CA LEU A 119 1.16 0.86 9.11
C LEU A 119 1.01 1.62 10.43
N SER A 120 -0.07 1.37 11.19
CA SER A 120 -0.24 2.00 12.51
C SER A 120 0.89 1.66 13.48
N ARG A 121 1.37 0.40 13.50
CA ARG A 121 2.53 -0.01 14.30
C ARG A 121 3.80 0.75 13.93
N PHE A 122 4.01 0.99 12.63
CA PHE A 122 5.15 1.76 12.12
C PHE A 122 5.10 3.22 12.56
N ASN A 123 3.91 3.83 12.62
CA ASN A 123 3.77 5.23 13.04
C ASN A 123 4.01 5.44 14.54
N ILE A 124 3.64 4.47 15.38
CA ILE A 124 3.74 4.54 16.85
C ILE A 124 5.15 4.15 17.37
N LYS A 125 5.84 3.20 16.71
CA LYS A 125 7.13 2.70 17.19
C LYS A 125 8.31 3.58 16.73
N GLU A 126 8.86 4.40 17.62
CA GLU A 126 10.20 4.99 17.47
C GLU A 126 11.32 3.93 17.69
N VAL A 127 11.34 2.85 16.91
CA VAL A 127 12.25 1.71 17.18
C VAL A 127 13.17 1.44 15.98
N ASN A 128 14.48 1.32 16.26
CA ASN A 128 15.58 1.13 15.31
C ASN A 128 15.61 -0.22 14.55
N TYR A 129 14.49 -0.95 14.44
CA TYR A 129 14.41 -2.25 13.76
C TYR A 129 13.17 -2.32 12.87
N PHE A 130 13.33 -2.83 11.65
CA PHE A 130 12.20 -3.18 10.78
C PHE A 130 11.60 -4.51 11.25
N GLU A 131 10.30 -4.53 11.49
CA GLU A 131 9.52 -5.73 11.82
C GLU A 131 8.47 -5.93 10.71
N GLY A 132 8.53 -7.08 10.02
CA GLY A 132 7.58 -7.44 8.95
C GLY A 132 7.90 -6.93 7.53
N ILE A 133 7.17 -7.44 6.54
CA ILE A 133 7.29 -7.05 5.12
C ILE A 133 6.50 -5.75 4.84
N PRO A 134 7.01 -4.84 3.99
CA PRO A 134 6.26 -3.64 3.62
C PRO A 134 4.99 -3.93 2.82
N ILE A 135 3.93 -3.16 3.08
CA ILE A 135 2.66 -3.27 2.35
C ILE A 135 2.85 -3.02 0.84
N THR A 136 3.74 -2.08 0.50
CA THR A 136 4.20 -1.77 -0.86
C THR A 136 4.62 -2.99 -1.67
N ALA A 137 5.10 -4.07 -1.03
CA ALA A 137 5.47 -5.30 -1.74
C ALA A 137 4.31 -5.88 -2.57
N ASN A 138 3.06 -5.75 -2.10
CA ASN A 138 1.89 -6.23 -2.84
C ASN A 138 1.57 -5.38 -4.06
N GLY A 139 1.98 -4.12 -4.09
CA GLY A 139 1.93 -3.28 -5.29
C GLY A 139 2.81 -3.80 -6.43
N VAL A 140 3.77 -4.69 -6.14
CA VAL A 140 4.61 -5.35 -7.16
C VAL A 140 4.17 -6.79 -7.39
N ILE A 141 3.92 -7.55 -6.32
CA ILE A 141 3.59 -8.98 -6.41
C ILE A 141 2.29 -9.18 -7.18
N VAL A 142 1.24 -8.41 -6.88
CA VAL A 142 -0.08 -8.60 -7.52
C VAL A 142 -0.04 -8.35 -9.03
N PRO A 143 0.51 -7.22 -9.53
CA PRO A 143 0.68 -7.02 -10.97
C PRO A 143 1.52 -8.09 -11.67
N ILE A 144 2.60 -8.56 -11.04
CA ILE A 144 3.44 -9.64 -11.60
C ILE A 144 2.59 -10.90 -11.77
N PHE A 145 1.89 -11.34 -10.73
CA PHE A 145 1.06 -12.53 -10.80
C PHE A 145 -0.06 -12.42 -11.84
N TYR A 146 -0.62 -11.22 -12.04
CA TYR A 146 -1.54 -10.95 -13.14
C TYR A 146 -0.88 -11.23 -14.51
N PHE A 147 0.27 -10.62 -14.79
CA PHE A 147 0.94 -10.76 -16.09
C PHE A 147 1.42 -12.18 -16.38
N PHE A 148 1.76 -12.96 -15.36
CA PHE A 148 2.12 -14.37 -15.49
C PHE A 148 0.90 -15.32 -15.56
N GLY A 149 -0.33 -14.80 -15.48
CA GLY A 149 -1.55 -15.63 -15.52
C GLY A 149 -1.75 -16.47 -14.26
N LEU A 150 -1.17 -16.07 -13.12
CA LEU A 150 -1.18 -16.79 -11.86
C LEU A 150 -2.24 -16.25 -10.88
N THR A 151 -3.29 -15.58 -11.37
CA THR A 151 -4.32 -14.92 -10.54
C THR A 151 -5.06 -15.88 -9.60
N SER A 152 -5.17 -17.17 -9.95
CA SER A 152 -5.75 -18.21 -9.08
C SER A 152 -5.00 -18.37 -7.75
N TRP A 153 -3.74 -17.93 -7.67
CA TRP A 153 -2.92 -18.00 -6.46
C TRP A 153 -3.09 -16.81 -5.52
N TYR A 154 -3.87 -15.79 -5.90
CA TYR A 154 -4.05 -14.59 -5.08
C TYR A 154 -4.51 -14.88 -3.64
N PRO A 155 -5.51 -15.74 -3.37
CA PRO A 155 -5.91 -16.00 -1.99
C PRO A 155 -4.73 -16.51 -1.13
N PHE A 156 -3.90 -17.39 -1.68
CA PHE A 156 -2.73 -17.91 -0.98
C PHE A 156 -1.70 -16.81 -0.69
N ILE A 157 -1.39 -15.96 -1.69
CA ILE A 157 -0.40 -14.88 -1.57
C ILE A 157 -0.85 -13.81 -0.57
N PHE A 158 -2.12 -13.44 -0.59
CA PHE A 158 -2.69 -12.47 0.35
C PHE A 158 -2.66 -13.01 1.78
N LEU A 159 -2.97 -14.30 1.97
CA LEU A 159 -2.88 -14.95 3.27
C LEU A 159 -1.43 -14.94 3.81
N VAL A 160 -0.47 -15.37 2.98
CA VAL A 160 0.96 -15.34 3.34
C VAL A 160 1.40 -13.92 3.67
N SER A 161 1.03 -12.93 2.85
CA SER A 161 1.37 -11.53 3.08
C SER A 161 0.77 -10.98 4.37
N ALA A 162 -0.49 -11.30 4.68
CA ALA A 162 -1.14 -10.89 5.92
C ALA A 162 -0.42 -11.45 7.15
N ILE A 163 -0.06 -12.75 7.11
CA ILE A 163 0.72 -13.40 8.18
C ILE A 163 2.08 -12.72 8.34
N LEU A 164 2.79 -12.45 7.24
CA LEU A 164 4.13 -11.84 7.28
C LEU A 164 4.11 -10.37 7.73
N MET A 165 3.01 -9.64 7.51
CA MET A 165 2.84 -8.26 8.00
C MET A 165 2.60 -8.19 9.51
N ILE A 166 1.82 -9.14 10.05
CA ILE A 166 1.52 -9.21 11.49
C ILE A 166 2.67 -9.90 12.25
N SER A 167 3.36 -10.84 11.60
CA SER A 167 4.45 -11.61 12.19
C SER A 167 5.53 -10.69 12.76
N ALA A 168 5.90 -10.95 14.01
CA ALA A 168 6.96 -10.23 14.72
C ALA A 168 8.37 -10.67 14.28
N PHE A 169 8.56 -11.00 12.98
CA PHE A 169 9.88 -11.33 12.46
C PHE A 169 10.76 -10.08 12.49
N ARG A 170 11.68 -10.06 13.46
CA ARG A 170 12.72 -9.05 13.61
C ARG A 170 13.86 -9.37 12.66
N ILE A 171 14.03 -8.59 11.59
CA ILE A 171 15.26 -8.65 10.79
C ILE A 171 16.27 -7.73 11.46
N LYS A 172 17.39 -8.30 11.92
CA LYS A 172 18.50 -7.55 12.52
C LYS A 172 19.14 -6.70 11.42
N LYS A 173 19.29 -5.39 11.68
CA LYS A 173 19.94 -4.44 10.79
C LYS A 173 21.37 -4.91 10.49
N PHE A 174 21.62 -5.44 9.29
CA PHE A 174 22.98 -5.50 8.77
C PHE A 174 23.23 -4.15 8.07
N PHE A 175 23.89 -3.25 8.81
CA PHE A 175 24.27 -1.86 8.51
C PHE A 175 23.24 -0.74 8.80
#